data_AF-A0AA96QLK5-F1
#
_entry.id   AF-A0AA96QLK5-F1
#
_cell.length_a   1.000
_cell.length_b   1.000
_cell.length_c   1.000
_cell.angle_alpha   90.00
_cell.angle_beta   90.00
_cell.angle_gamma   90.00
#
_symmetry.space_group_name_H-M   'P 1'
#
loop_
_entity.id
_entity.type
_entity.pdbx_description
1 polymer ?
#
loop_
_entity_poly.entity_id
_entity_poly.type
_entity_poly.pdbx_seq_one_letter_code
_entity_poly.pdbx_strand_id
1 'polypeptide(L)'
;MSTRGLLHRLLLGLGAVTVGVFVVAGGLALRPPGLVAVGMAGVVAASLVAGVSRDSLPGPAEVLDVAWKAGTAAVVALLALSGAVVLGGAVLTLLLAGTAVLAGTVTWLVRARRAPATSAPAAAGRPSSPRPVSALATAELGREWTRTTAALTGRLDAATRAAIVARREATLDELERRDPEGFARWIAALPLASSDPGGELRHGDPAP
;
A
#
# COMPACT_ATOMS: atom_id res chain seq x y z
N MET A 1 17.11 -23.22 -17.53
CA MET A 1 17.51 -22.72 -16.20
C MET A 1 16.37 -21.89 -15.64
N SER A 2 15.71 -22.37 -14.59
CA SER A 2 14.43 -21.81 -14.13
C SER A 2 14.60 -20.48 -13.40
N THR A 3 14.09 -19.41 -13.99
CA THR A 3 13.98 -18.05 -13.43
C THR A 3 13.35 -18.00 -12.04
N ARG A 4 12.48 -18.96 -11.71
CA ARG A 4 11.89 -19.14 -10.37
C ARG A 4 12.92 -19.40 -9.26
N GLY A 5 14.00 -20.15 -9.58
CA GLY A 5 15.06 -20.45 -8.62
C GLY A 5 15.95 -19.25 -8.31
N LEU A 6 16.21 -18.41 -9.32
CA LEU A 6 17.00 -17.19 -9.15
C LEU A 6 16.22 -16.14 -8.33
N LEU A 7 14.93 -15.99 -8.62
CA LEU A 7 14.04 -15.05 -7.93
C LEU A 7 13.87 -15.43 -6.45
N HIS A 8 13.72 -16.73 -6.15
CA HIS A 8 13.66 -17.22 -4.77
C HIS A 8 14.97 -16.98 -4.01
N ARG A 9 16.14 -17.20 -4.63
CA ARG A 9 17.45 -16.92 -4.03
C ARG A 9 17.68 -15.43 -3.78
N LEU A 10 17.23 -14.56 -4.71
CA LEU A 10 17.29 -13.11 -4.56
C LEU A 10 16.40 -12.63 -3.41
N LEU A 11 15.17 -13.16 -3.31
CA LEU A 11 14.27 -12.84 -2.20
C LEU A 11 14.82 -13.28 -0.86
N LEU A 12 15.40 -14.48 -0.78
CA LEU A 12 16.06 -14.98 0.43
C LEU A 12 17.29 -14.13 0.80
N GLY A 13 18.11 -13.77 -0.18
CA GLY A 13 19.27 -12.90 0.02
C GLY A 13 18.88 -11.50 0.50
N LEU A 14 17.86 -10.89 -0.12
CA LEU A 14 17.35 -9.58 0.28
C LEU A 14 16.77 -9.62 1.70
N GLY A 15 15.96 -10.64 2.00
CA GLY A 15 15.42 -10.84 3.35
C GLY A 15 16.52 -10.97 4.40
N ALA A 16 17.57 -11.75 4.11
CA ALA A 16 18.71 -11.91 5.03
C ALA A 16 19.47 -10.60 5.26
N VAL A 17 19.70 -9.81 4.21
CA VAL A 17 20.35 -8.49 4.32
C VAL A 17 19.49 -7.54 5.15
N THR A 18 18.18 -7.50 4.91
CA THR A 18 17.25 -6.66 5.66
C THR A 18 17.26 -7.03 7.15
N VAL A 19 17.16 -8.31 7.48
CA VAL A 19 17.23 -8.79 8.88
C VAL A 19 18.58 -8.41 9.51
N GLY A 20 19.69 -8.57 8.79
CA GLY A 20 21.02 -8.21 9.27
C GLY A 20 21.15 -6.73 9.64
N VAL A 21 20.60 -5.83 8.82
CA VAL A 21 20.59 -4.38 9.11
C VAL A 21 19.83 -4.06 10.39
N PHE A 22 18.68 -4.68 10.62
CA PHE A 22 17.91 -4.49 11.86
C PHE A 22 18.62 -5.02 13.09
N VAL A 23 19.28 -6.19 12.97
CA VAL A 23 20.06 -6.79 14.07
C VAL A 23 21.22 -5.87 14.47
N VAL A 24 21.96 -5.34 13.50
CA VAL A 24 23.07 -4.41 13.74
C VAL A 24 22.55 -3.11 14.38
N ALA A 25 21.48 -2.53 13.86
CA ALA A 25 20.89 -1.31 14.42
C ALA A 25 20.35 -1.52 15.85
N GLY A 26 19.70 -2.65 16.12
CA GLY A 26 19.23 -3.00 17.47
C GLY A 26 20.38 -3.20 18.46
N GLY A 27 21.45 -3.87 18.04
CA GLY A 27 22.65 -4.06 18.86
C GLY A 27 23.36 -2.76 19.22
N LEU A 28 23.46 -1.83 18.27
CA LEU A 28 24.04 -0.49 18.47
C LEU A 28 23.18 0.41 19.37
N ALA A 29 21.86 0.22 19.38
CA ALA A 29 20.93 1.01 20.18
C ALA A 29 20.83 0.52 21.65
N LEU A 30 21.16 -0.73 21.92
CA LEU A 30 21.10 -1.30 23.26
C LEU A 30 22.29 -0.84 24.11
N ARG A 31 21.98 -0.28 25.29
CA ARG A 31 22.99 -0.06 26.34
C ARG A 31 23.53 -1.42 26.84
N PRO A 32 24.76 -1.47 27.41
CA PRO A 32 25.37 -2.72 27.92
C PRO A 32 24.44 -3.64 28.74
N PRO A 33 23.59 -3.15 29.67
CA PRO A 33 22.65 -4.01 30.39
C PRO A 33 21.52 -4.61 29.51
N GLY A 34 21.13 -3.95 28.42
CA GLY A 34 20.13 -4.47 27.49
C GLY A 34 20.63 -5.67 26.69
N LEU A 35 21.91 -5.70 26.32
CA LEU A 35 22.53 -6.85 25.66
C LEU A 35 22.54 -8.10 26.55
N VAL A 36 22.74 -7.92 27.85
CA VAL A 36 22.70 -9.03 28.83
C VAL A 36 21.29 -9.63 28.91
N ALA A 37 20.25 -8.80 28.90
CA ALA A 37 18.86 -9.28 28.92
C ALA A 37 18.50 -10.09 27.66
N VAL A 38 18.94 -9.64 26.48
CA VAL A 38 18.75 -10.37 25.22
C VAL A 38 19.51 -11.70 25.24
N GLY A 39 20.74 -11.70 25.74
CA GLY A 39 21.52 -12.93 25.92
C GLY A 39 20.82 -13.94 26.82
N MET A 40 20.30 -13.50 27.97
CA MET A 40 19.54 -14.36 28.89
C MET A 40 18.26 -14.91 28.27
N ALA A 41 17.52 -14.09 27.51
CA ALA A 41 16.34 -14.56 26.79
C ALA A 41 16.69 -15.66 25.77
N GLY A 42 17.84 -15.54 25.08
CA GLY A 42 18.37 -16.59 24.20
C GLY A 42 18.69 -17.89 24.94
N VAL A 43 19.34 -17.80 26.11
CA VAL A 43 19.64 -18.95 26.96
C VAL A 43 18.36 -19.63 27.45
N VAL A 44 17.35 -18.86 27.86
CA VAL A 44 16.05 -19.40 28.30
C VAL A 44 15.35 -20.11 27.14
N ALA A 45 15.30 -19.52 25.95
CA ALA A 45 14.70 -20.13 24.77
C ALA A 45 15.39 -21.44 24.37
N ALA A 46 16.73 -21.46 24.37
CA ALA A 46 17.51 -22.67 24.12
C ALA A 46 17.21 -23.76 25.15
N SER A 47 17.11 -23.39 26.42
CA SER A 47 16.85 -24.32 27.52
C SER A 47 15.45 -24.95 27.44
N LEU A 48 14.44 -24.14 27.08
CA LEU A 48 13.06 -24.61 26.88
C LEU A 48 12.97 -25.58 25.70
N VAL A 49 13.59 -25.25 24.57
CA VAL A 49 13.59 -26.12 23.39
C VAL A 49 14.38 -27.40 23.63
N ALA A 50 15.52 -27.32 24.32
CA ALA A 50 16.27 -28.50 24.74
C ALA A 50 15.44 -29.44 25.64
N GLY A 51 14.65 -28.87 26.55
CA GLY A 51 13.74 -29.62 27.41
C GLY A 51 12.66 -30.35 26.61
N VAL A 52 11.98 -29.66 25.70
CA VAL A 52 10.90 -30.25 24.86
C VAL A 52 11.44 -31.29 23.87
N SER A 53 12.62 -31.06 23.31
CA SER A 53 13.18 -31.93 22.27
C SER A 53 13.92 -33.15 22.81
N ARG A 54 14.30 -33.18 24.10
CA ARG A 54 14.88 -34.37 24.75
C ARG A 54 14.00 -35.61 24.65
N ASP A 55 12.68 -35.43 24.69
CA ASP A 55 11.73 -36.54 24.65
C ASP A 55 11.41 -37.00 23.22
N SER A 56 11.79 -36.20 22.21
CA SER A 56 11.44 -36.44 20.80
C SER A 56 12.63 -36.80 19.92
N LEU A 57 13.86 -36.45 20.33
CA LEU A 57 15.06 -36.66 19.53
C LEU A 57 15.91 -37.83 20.04
N PRO A 58 16.48 -38.63 19.13
CA PRO A 58 17.22 -39.84 19.48
C PRO A 58 18.59 -39.58 20.11
N GLY A 59 19.14 -38.35 20.07
CA GLY A 59 20.51 -38.09 20.55
C GLY A 59 20.76 -36.69 21.13
N PRO A 60 21.68 -36.57 22.11
CA PRO A 60 21.99 -35.30 22.77
C PRO A 60 22.62 -34.26 21.83
N ALA A 61 23.31 -34.70 20.77
CA ALA A 61 23.87 -33.81 19.76
C ALA A 61 22.79 -33.12 18.91
N GLU A 62 21.70 -33.82 18.58
CA GLU A 62 20.58 -33.25 17.83
C GLU A 62 19.76 -32.27 18.67
N VAL A 63 19.55 -32.61 19.95
CA VAL A 63 18.93 -31.71 20.93
C VAL A 63 19.74 -30.42 21.07
N LEU A 64 21.08 -30.52 21.17
CA LEU A 64 21.95 -29.36 21.27
C LEU A 64 21.92 -28.48 20.02
N ASP A 65 21.92 -29.09 18.83
CA ASP A 65 21.85 -28.34 17.56
C ASP A 65 20.51 -27.61 17.40
N VAL A 66 19.39 -28.24 17.76
CA VAL A 66 18.06 -27.62 17.76
C VAL A 66 17.95 -26.52 18.81
N ALA A 67 18.47 -26.74 20.01
CA ALA A 67 18.47 -25.75 21.09
C ALA A 67 19.33 -24.52 20.75
N TRP A 68 20.51 -24.73 20.15
CA TRP A 68 21.38 -23.66 19.68
C TRP A 68 20.72 -22.83 18.58
N LYS A 69 20.09 -23.49 17.60
CA LYS A 69 19.30 -22.81 16.55
C LYS A 69 18.16 -21.98 17.12
N ALA A 70 17.47 -22.48 18.13
CA ALA A 70 16.39 -21.75 18.79
C ALA A 70 16.90 -20.53 19.57
N GLY A 71 17.99 -20.68 20.35
CA GLY A 71 18.60 -19.58 21.09
C GLY A 71 19.13 -18.48 20.17
N THR A 72 19.84 -18.86 19.10
CA THR A 72 20.34 -17.91 18.10
C THR A 72 19.20 -17.20 17.35
N ALA A 73 18.14 -17.92 16.98
CA ALA A 73 16.95 -17.32 16.35
C ALA A 73 16.24 -16.32 17.28
N ALA A 74 16.11 -16.63 18.56
CA ALA A 74 15.49 -15.73 19.54
C ALA A 74 16.30 -14.43 19.72
N VAL A 75 17.64 -14.53 19.83
CA VAL A 75 18.52 -13.36 19.92
C VAL A 75 18.42 -12.50 18.66
N VAL A 76 18.47 -13.11 17.47
CA VAL A 76 18.31 -12.41 16.18
C VAL A 76 16.96 -11.72 16.10
N ALA A 77 15.87 -12.39 16.48
CA ALA A 77 14.52 -11.83 16.44
C ALA A 77 14.38 -10.64 17.39
N LEU A 78 14.87 -10.74 18.62
CA LEU A 78 14.81 -9.66 19.61
C LEU A 78 15.64 -8.45 19.19
N LEU A 79 16.84 -8.66 18.64
CA LEU A 79 17.67 -7.58 18.10
C LEU A 79 17.00 -6.92 16.89
N ALA A 80 16.41 -7.70 15.99
CA ALA A 80 15.68 -7.18 14.84
C ALA A 80 14.45 -6.36 15.25
N LEU A 81 13.68 -6.84 16.22
CA LEU A 81 12.49 -6.15 16.75
C LEU A 81 12.89 -4.85 17.46
N SER A 82 13.98 -4.86 18.24
CA SER A 82 14.56 -3.67 18.87
C SER A 82 15.04 -2.65 17.82
N GLY A 83 15.70 -3.11 16.75
CA GLY A 83 16.12 -2.26 15.64
C GLY A 83 14.93 -1.64 14.89
N ALA A 84 13.84 -2.40 14.71
CA ALA A 84 12.63 -1.93 14.05
C ALA A 84 11.93 -0.79 14.81
N VAL A 85 12.00 -0.77 16.15
CA VAL A 85 11.48 0.34 16.97
C VAL A 85 12.32 1.61 16.77
N VAL A 86 13.65 1.48 16.70
CA VAL A 86 14.57 2.60 16.47
C VAL A 86 14.42 3.16 15.04
N LEU A 87 14.19 2.28 14.06
CA LEU A 87 13.96 2.63 12.66
C LEU A 87 12.48 2.91 12.33
N GLY A 88 11.58 2.87 13.32
CA GLY A 88 10.12 2.90 13.13
C GLY A 88 9.59 4.12 12.38
N GLY A 89 10.36 5.22 12.35
CA GLY A 89 10.07 6.38 11.51
C GLY A 89 10.60 6.25 10.08
N ALA A 90 11.84 5.79 9.91
CA ALA A 90 12.59 5.81 8.64
C ALA A 90 12.29 4.61 7.73
N VAL A 91 12.10 3.41 8.29
CA VAL A 91 11.77 2.20 7.52
C VAL A 91 10.31 2.20 7.11
N LEU A 92 9.41 2.67 7.98
CA LEU A 92 8.02 2.85 7.63
C LEU A 92 7.90 3.86 6.48
N THR A 93 8.62 4.99 6.53
CA THR A 93 8.67 5.95 5.41
C THR A 93 9.31 5.38 4.16
N LEU A 94 10.39 4.60 4.24
CA LEU A 94 10.99 3.97 3.05
C LEU A 94 10.08 2.90 2.42
N LEU A 95 9.36 2.12 3.22
CA LEU A 95 8.41 1.11 2.74
C LEU A 95 7.19 1.77 2.10
N LEU A 96 6.65 2.84 2.69
CA LEU A 96 5.56 3.64 2.09
C LEU A 96 6.02 4.36 0.82
N ALA A 97 7.21 4.94 0.81
CA ALA A 97 7.76 5.60 -0.37
C ALA A 97 8.05 4.58 -1.49
N GLY A 98 8.65 3.44 -1.16
CA GLY A 98 8.97 2.37 -2.10
C GLY A 98 7.72 1.75 -2.72
N THR A 99 6.68 1.49 -1.92
CA THR A 99 5.39 0.99 -2.41
C THR A 99 4.66 2.03 -3.26
N ALA A 100 4.72 3.31 -2.92
CA ALA A 100 4.15 4.39 -3.73
C ALA A 100 4.88 4.55 -5.08
N VAL A 101 6.21 4.46 -5.11
CA VAL A 101 7.00 4.50 -6.34
C VAL A 101 6.75 3.27 -7.22
N LEU A 102 6.63 2.08 -6.62
CA LEU A 102 6.32 0.85 -7.34
C LEU A 102 4.89 0.87 -7.91
N ALA A 103 3.92 1.33 -7.14
CA ALA A 103 2.54 1.52 -7.60
C ALA A 103 2.45 2.59 -8.70
N GLY A 104 3.17 3.71 -8.55
CA GLY A 104 3.25 4.77 -9.55
C GLY A 104 3.88 4.31 -10.86
N THR A 105 4.97 3.55 -10.80
CA THR A 105 5.65 3.00 -11.99
C THR A 105 4.82 1.93 -12.68
N VAL A 106 4.16 1.03 -11.95
CA VAL A 106 3.25 0.02 -12.52
C VAL A 106 2.03 0.68 -13.17
N THR A 107 1.41 1.67 -12.53
CA THR A 107 0.27 2.40 -13.11
C THR A 107 0.66 3.24 -14.31
N TRP A 108 1.84 3.86 -14.29
CA TRP A 108 2.41 4.58 -15.44
C TRP A 108 2.72 3.62 -16.60
N LEU A 109 3.31 2.46 -16.34
CA LEU A 109 3.63 1.46 -17.37
C LEU A 109 2.36 0.81 -17.95
N VAL A 110 1.34 0.56 -17.14
CA VAL A 110 0.03 0.07 -17.60
C VAL A 110 -0.70 1.16 -18.40
N ARG A 111 -0.60 2.44 -18.01
CA ARG A 111 -1.14 3.57 -18.80
C ARG A 111 -0.38 3.79 -20.10
N ALA A 112 0.95 3.67 -20.08
CA ALA A 112 1.81 3.77 -21.27
C ALA A 112 1.58 2.61 -22.25
N ARG A 113 1.26 1.41 -21.74
CA ARG A 113 0.85 0.26 -22.57
C ARG A 113 -0.61 0.29 -23.01
N ARG A 114 -1.46 1.05 -22.31
CA ARG A 114 -2.86 1.34 -22.71
C ARG A 114 -3.00 2.59 -23.55
N ALA A 115 -1.92 3.34 -23.79
CA ALA A 115 -1.91 4.38 -24.80
C ALA A 115 -2.13 3.69 -26.16
N PRO A 116 -3.26 3.91 -26.83
CA PRO A 116 -3.49 3.34 -28.14
C PRO A 116 -2.41 3.87 -29.09
N ALA A 117 -1.89 2.99 -29.95
CA ALA A 117 -1.23 3.42 -31.17
C ALA A 117 -2.17 4.41 -31.86
N THR A 118 -1.83 5.69 -31.78
CA THR A 118 -2.57 6.72 -32.50
C THR A 118 -2.18 6.55 -33.95
N SER A 119 -3.18 6.27 -34.78
CA SER A 119 -3.12 6.23 -36.23
C SER A 119 -2.38 7.43 -36.82
N ALA A 120 -1.90 7.22 -38.05
CA ALA A 120 -1.27 8.16 -38.99
C ALA A 120 -1.74 9.64 -38.91
N PRO A 121 -0.90 10.59 -39.38
CA PRO A 121 -0.95 11.98 -38.95
C PRO A 121 -2.15 12.72 -39.56
N ALA A 122 -2.98 13.30 -38.71
CA ALA A 122 -3.97 14.30 -39.11
C ALA A 122 -3.96 15.45 -38.11
N ALA A 123 -3.47 16.59 -38.60
CA ALA A 123 -3.72 17.97 -38.20
C ALA A 123 -3.71 18.33 -36.69
N ALA A 124 -2.78 19.22 -36.34
CA ALA A 124 -2.73 19.94 -35.08
C ALA A 124 -4.10 20.53 -34.69
N GLY A 125 -4.70 19.98 -33.62
CA GLY A 125 -5.90 20.49 -32.96
C GLY A 125 -5.57 20.92 -31.52
N ARG A 126 -6.04 22.11 -31.14
CA ARG A 126 -5.87 22.78 -29.82
C ARG A 126 -6.14 21.84 -28.62
N PRO A 127 -5.58 22.13 -27.42
CA PRO A 127 -5.92 21.38 -26.21
C PRO A 127 -7.44 21.44 -25.98
N SER A 128 -8.08 20.28 -26.00
CA SER A 128 -9.52 20.14 -25.79
C SER A 128 -9.85 20.42 -24.33
N SER A 129 -10.69 21.43 -24.10
CA SER A 129 -11.30 21.67 -22.80
C SER A 129 -12.03 20.40 -22.33
N PRO A 130 -11.95 20.06 -21.03
CA PRO A 130 -12.63 18.88 -20.52
C PRO A 130 -14.14 18.97 -20.80
N ARG A 131 -14.73 17.86 -21.28
CA ARG A 131 -16.15 17.77 -21.66
C ARG A 131 -17.06 18.31 -20.55
N PRO A 132 -18.13 19.08 -20.88
CA PRO A 132 -19.12 19.53 -19.92
C PRO A 132 -19.76 18.37 -19.15
N VAL A 133 -20.05 18.56 -17.86
CA VAL A 133 -20.66 17.54 -16.99
C VAL A 133 -22.05 17.11 -17.47
N SER A 134 -22.82 18.03 -18.04
CA SER A 134 -24.15 17.77 -18.60
C SER A 134 -24.14 16.74 -19.74
N ALA A 135 -23.00 16.59 -20.42
CA ALA A 135 -22.84 15.64 -21.51
C ALA A 135 -22.34 14.26 -21.07
N LEU A 136 -22.13 14.03 -19.76
CA LEU A 136 -21.68 12.74 -19.21
C LEU A 136 -22.88 11.84 -18.90
N ALA A 137 -22.75 10.53 -19.08
CA ALA A 137 -23.73 9.55 -18.59
C ALA A 137 -23.77 9.51 -17.05
N THR A 138 -24.84 9.01 -16.45
CA THR A 138 -24.96 8.99 -14.97
C THR A 138 -23.85 8.15 -14.33
N ALA A 139 -23.49 7.02 -14.97
CA ALA A 139 -22.35 6.20 -14.55
C ALA A 139 -20.99 6.93 -14.73
N GLU A 140 -20.89 7.86 -15.69
CA GLU A 140 -19.69 8.69 -15.87
C GLU A 140 -19.59 9.79 -14.82
N LEU A 141 -20.72 10.38 -14.41
CA LEU A 141 -20.79 11.33 -13.30
C LEU A 141 -20.37 10.66 -11.97
N GLY A 142 -20.78 9.42 -11.72
CA GLY A 142 -20.33 8.64 -10.58
C GLY A 142 -18.80 8.41 -10.56
N ARG A 143 -18.24 8.09 -11.73
CA ARG A 143 -16.77 8.00 -11.92
C ARG A 143 -16.08 9.35 -11.77
N GLU A 144 -16.68 10.43 -12.24
CA GLU A 144 -16.20 11.81 -12.09
C GLU A 144 -16.10 12.21 -10.62
N TRP A 145 -17.15 11.93 -9.85
CA TRP A 145 -17.22 12.14 -8.42
C TRP A 145 -16.12 11.37 -7.66
N THR A 146 -15.97 10.08 -7.94
CA THR A 146 -14.93 9.25 -7.31
C THR A 146 -13.53 9.76 -7.64
N ARG A 147 -13.28 10.14 -8.90
CA ARG A 147 -11.99 10.63 -9.38
C ARG A 147 -11.62 11.97 -8.76
N THR A 148 -12.56 12.92 -8.70
CA THR A 148 -12.34 14.24 -8.11
C THR A 148 -12.18 14.17 -6.59
N THR A 149 -12.88 13.25 -5.92
CA THR A 149 -12.67 12.95 -4.50
C THR A 149 -11.25 12.44 -4.24
N ALA A 150 -10.79 11.47 -5.02
CA ALA A 150 -9.42 10.96 -4.91
C ALA A 150 -8.36 12.04 -5.21
N ALA A 151 -8.61 12.92 -6.18
CA ALA A 151 -7.70 14.01 -6.52
C ALA A 151 -7.54 15.02 -5.37
N LEU A 152 -8.62 15.33 -4.65
CA LEU A 152 -8.60 16.30 -3.55
C LEU A 152 -7.84 15.82 -2.30
N THR A 153 -7.65 14.51 -2.16
CA THR A 153 -6.82 13.88 -1.10
C THR A 153 -5.33 14.17 -1.30
N GLY A 154 -4.90 14.50 -2.52
CA GLY A 154 -3.52 14.85 -2.84
C GLY A 154 -3.11 16.27 -2.41
N ARG A 155 -1.79 16.53 -2.45
CA ARG A 155 -1.26 17.89 -2.35
C ARG A 155 -1.49 18.60 -3.69
N LEU A 156 -2.31 19.63 -3.65
CA LEU A 156 -2.69 20.46 -4.80
C LEU A 156 -2.44 21.92 -4.45
N ASP A 157 -2.03 22.72 -5.44
CA ASP A 157 -2.08 24.17 -5.31
C ASP A 157 -3.53 24.67 -5.22
N ALA A 158 -3.70 25.93 -4.80
CA ALA A 158 -5.01 26.51 -4.56
C ALA A 158 -5.88 26.59 -5.82
N ALA A 159 -5.30 26.89 -6.98
CA ALA A 159 -6.04 27.05 -8.23
C ALA A 159 -6.55 25.69 -8.74
N THR A 160 -5.70 24.67 -8.71
CA THR A 160 -6.08 23.30 -9.07
C THR A 160 -7.14 22.75 -8.11
N ARG A 161 -7.01 23.01 -6.81
CA ARG A 161 -8.02 22.63 -5.82
C ARG A 161 -9.37 23.30 -6.11
N ALA A 162 -9.38 24.61 -6.39
CA ALA A 162 -10.60 25.35 -6.72
C ALA A 162 -11.27 24.80 -8.00
N ALA A 163 -10.51 24.51 -9.04
CA ALA A 163 -11.03 23.94 -10.28
C ALA A 163 -11.69 22.56 -10.06
N ILE A 164 -11.11 21.71 -9.20
CA ILE A 164 -11.70 20.40 -8.87
C ILE A 164 -12.97 20.55 -8.04
N VAL A 165 -13.00 21.50 -7.09
CA VAL A 165 -14.21 21.78 -6.29
C VAL A 165 -15.35 22.28 -7.18
N ALA A 166 -15.08 23.24 -8.07
CA ALA A 166 -16.08 23.73 -9.03
C ALA A 166 -16.61 22.61 -9.95
N ARG A 167 -15.73 21.69 -10.37
CA ARG A 167 -16.13 20.51 -11.16
C ARG A 167 -17.02 19.54 -10.38
N ARG A 168 -16.80 19.41 -9.07
CA ARG A 168 -17.62 18.58 -8.18
C ARG A 168 -18.99 19.17 -7.94
N GLU A 169 -19.07 20.48 -7.69
CA GLU A 169 -20.33 21.21 -7.57
C GLU A 169 -21.19 20.98 -8.81
N ALA A 170 -20.64 21.23 -10.01
CA ALA A 170 -21.35 20.99 -11.26
C ALA A 170 -21.78 19.52 -11.47
N THR A 171 -21.04 18.56 -10.90
CA THR A 171 -21.41 17.14 -10.93
C THR A 171 -22.57 16.85 -9.97
N LEU A 172 -22.57 17.42 -8.77
CA LEU A 172 -23.68 17.29 -7.82
C LEU A 172 -24.95 17.94 -8.36
N ASP A 173 -24.84 19.15 -8.90
CA ASP A 173 -25.96 19.87 -9.52
C ASP A 173 -26.58 19.04 -10.64
N GLU A 174 -25.75 18.40 -11.47
CA GLU A 174 -26.22 17.58 -12.57
C GLU A 174 -26.86 16.26 -12.09
N LEU A 175 -26.37 15.68 -11.00
CA LEU A 175 -26.99 14.49 -10.39
C LEU A 175 -28.35 14.84 -9.76
N GLU A 176 -28.43 15.94 -9.02
CA GLU A 176 -29.68 16.46 -8.45
C GLU A 176 -30.69 16.79 -9.55
N ARG A 177 -30.25 17.43 -10.65
CA ARG A 177 -31.12 17.77 -11.79
C ARG A 177 -31.71 16.52 -12.48
N ARG A 178 -30.98 15.40 -12.48
CA ARG A 178 -31.35 14.17 -13.22
C ARG A 178 -32.30 13.26 -12.44
N ASP A 179 -32.06 13.09 -11.15
CA ASP A 179 -32.88 12.24 -10.28
C ASP A 179 -32.87 12.82 -8.86
N PRO A 180 -33.70 13.86 -8.58
CA PRO A 180 -33.74 14.53 -7.28
C PRO A 180 -34.05 13.57 -6.12
N GLU A 181 -34.93 12.59 -6.36
CA GLU A 181 -35.31 11.60 -5.34
C GLU A 181 -34.18 10.60 -5.07
N GLY A 182 -33.51 10.11 -6.11
CA GLY A 182 -32.32 9.27 -5.99
C GLY A 182 -31.17 10.00 -5.30
N PHE A 183 -30.96 11.27 -5.62
CA PHE A 183 -29.96 12.11 -4.97
C PHE A 183 -30.26 12.30 -3.48
N ALA A 184 -31.51 12.59 -3.12
CA ALA A 184 -31.93 12.74 -1.73
C ALA A 184 -31.76 11.43 -0.93
N ARG A 185 -32.11 10.28 -1.52
CA ARG A 185 -31.87 8.95 -0.91
C ARG A 185 -30.38 8.70 -0.68
N TRP A 186 -29.55 9.05 -1.66
CA TRP A 186 -28.11 8.92 -1.56
C TRP A 186 -27.55 9.79 -0.42
N ILE A 187 -27.88 11.07 -0.34
CA ILE A 187 -27.41 11.96 0.74
C ILE A 187 -27.90 11.48 2.12
N ALA A 188 -29.16 11.04 2.23
CA ALA A 188 -29.76 10.58 3.48
C ALA A 188 -29.09 9.30 4.04
N ALA A 189 -28.48 8.47 3.18
CA ALA A 189 -27.75 7.29 3.59
C ALA A 189 -26.40 7.59 4.28
N LEU A 190 -26.04 8.88 4.45
CA LEU A 190 -24.74 9.35 4.95
C LEU A 190 -23.54 8.65 4.27
N PRO A 191 -23.48 8.66 2.94
CA PRO A 191 -22.41 8.01 2.20
C PRO A 191 -21.08 8.68 2.54
N LEU A 192 -20.01 7.89 2.64
CA LEU A 192 -18.66 8.45 2.62
C LEU A 192 -18.51 9.33 1.38
N ALA A 193 -17.74 10.42 1.47
CA ALA A 193 -17.53 11.35 0.35
C ALA A 193 -16.96 10.68 -0.92
N SER A 194 -16.45 9.45 -0.80
CA SER A 194 -15.92 8.61 -1.88
C SER A 194 -16.91 7.59 -2.46
N SER A 195 -18.11 7.45 -1.87
CA SER A 195 -19.11 6.51 -2.37
C SER A 195 -19.62 6.97 -3.73
N ASP A 196 -19.80 6.01 -4.64
CA ASP A 196 -20.30 6.26 -5.99
C ASP A 196 -21.80 6.59 -5.97
N PRO A 197 -22.24 7.81 -6.32
CA PRO A 197 -23.64 8.17 -6.39
C PRO A 197 -24.38 7.45 -7.53
N GLY A 198 -23.67 6.98 -8.56
CA GLY A 198 -24.27 6.39 -9.75
C GLY A 198 -25.03 5.08 -9.49
N GLY A 199 -24.74 4.39 -8.38
CA GLY A 199 -25.42 3.14 -8.01
C GLY A 199 -26.83 3.31 -7.46
N GLU A 200 -27.17 4.48 -6.92
CA GLU A 200 -28.46 4.73 -6.26
C GLU A 200 -29.47 5.47 -7.16
N LEU A 201 -28.96 6.06 -8.24
CA LEU A 201 -29.74 6.82 -9.23
C LEU A 201 -30.34 5.87 -10.26
N ARG A 202 -31.65 5.98 -10.48
CA ARG A 202 -32.39 5.07 -11.37
C ARG A 202 -32.68 5.68 -12.74
N HIS A 203 -32.58 7.01 -12.86
CA HIS A 203 -32.87 7.75 -14.09
C HIS A 203 -31.77 8.79 -14.35
N GLY A 204 -31.51 9.12 -15.63
CA GLY A 204 -30.73 10.31 -15.95
C GLY A 204 -29.65 10.22 -17.01
N ASP A 205 -29.59 9.20 -17.86
CA ASP A 205 -28.65 9.28 -18.98
C ASP A 205 -29.03 10.45 -19.91
N PRO A 206 -28.04 11.22 -20.41
CA PRO A 206 -28.31 12.31 -21.31
C PRO A 206 -28.98 11.74 -22.57
N ALA A 207 -29.95 12.47 -23.13
CA ALA A 207 -30.57 12.08 -24.38
C ALA A 207 -29.49 11.86 -25.47
N PRO A 208 -29.64 10.83 -26.32
CA PRO A 208 -28.67 10.54 -27.39
C PRO A 208 -28.52 11.70 -28.39
#